data_AF-A0A6L9ZKX3-F1
#
_entry.id   AF-A0A6L9ZKX3-F1
#
_cell.length_a   1.000
_cell.length_b   1.000
_cell.length_c   1.000
_cell.angle_alpha   90.00
_cell.angle_beta   90.00
_cell.angle_gamma   90.00
#
_symmetry.space_group_name_H-M   'P 1'
#
loop_
_entity.id
_entity.type
_entity.pdbx_description
1 polymer ?
#
loop_
_entity_poly.entity_id
_entity_poly.type
_entity_poly.pdbx_seq_one_letter_code
_entity_poly.pdbx_strand_id
1 'polypeptide(L)' 'MKKAAAKKQVSVEELASEILNEAIQNKRVEVVNISENKEEYPSNPLANKQPYLDYADPQEPAISVEDWDMETCYEEVL' A
#
# COMPACT_ATOMS: atom_id res chain seq x y z
N MET A 1 -19.33 -8.41 29.23
CA MET A 1 -18.54 -7.47 30.06
C MET A 1 -19.04 -7.39 31.50
N LYS A 2 -20.30 -7.03 31.79
CA LYS A 2 -20.83 -6.90 33.18
C LYS A 2 -20.57 -8.11 34.09
N LYS A 3 -20.80 -9.35 33.62
CA LYS A 3 -20.51 -10.58 34.37
C LYS A 3 -19.02 -10.76 34.68
N ALA A 4 -18.14 -10.40 33.75
CA ALA A 4 -16.70 -10.47 33.93
C ALA A 4 -16.19 -9.37 34.86
N ALA A 5 -16.72 -8.15 34.72
CA ALA A 5 -16.44 -7.01 35.60
C ALA A 5 -16.88 -7.32 37.04
N ALA A 6 -18.08 -7.88 37.23
CA ALA A 6 -18.56 -8.33 38.53
C ALA A 6 -17.70 -9.44 39.15
N LYS A 7 -17.24 -10.41 38.33
CA LYS A 7 -16.33 -11.47 38.80
C LYS A 7 -14.96 -10.91 39.24
N LYS A 8 -14.45 -9.89 38.55
CA LYS A 8 -13.21 -9.18 38.89
C LYS A 8 -13.41 -8.06 39.93
N GLN A 9 -14.65 -7.79 40.34
CA GLN A 9 -15.02 -6.69 41.24
C GLN A 9 -14.51 -5.31 40.77
N VAL A 10 -14.50 -5.08 39.45
CA VAL A 10 -14.11 -3.82 38.81
C VAL A 10 -15.28 -3.21 38.05
N SER A 11 -15.18 -1.93 37.68
CA SER A 11 -16.16 -1.29 36.80
C SER A 11 -16.08 -1.86 35.38
N VAL A 12 -17.12 -1.63 34.57
CA VAL A 12 -17.12 -2.10 33.18
C VAL A 12 -16.11 -1.31 32.34
N GLU A 13 -15.94 -0.04 32.67
CA GLU A 13 -15.04 0.92 32.04
C GLU A 13 -13.57 0.57 32.32
N GLU A 14 -13.28 0.17 33.56
CA GLU A 14 -11.96 -0.29 33.98
C GLU A 14 -11.60 -1.60 33.29
N LEU A 15 -12.53 -2.57 33.23
CA LEU A 15 -12.32 -3.81 32.49
C LEU A 15 -12.12 -3.57 30.99
N ALA A 16 -12.87 -2.64 30.39
CA ALA A 16 -12.70 -2.29 28.99
C ALA A 16 -11.34 -1.65 28.73
N SER A 17 -10.87 -0.80 29.65
CA SER A 17 -9.55 -0.16 29.56
C SER A 17 -8.43 -1.19 29.70
N GLU A 18 -8.57 -2.17 30.60
CA GLU A 18 -7.62 -3.27 30.78
C GLU A 18 -7.49 -4.08 29.48
N ILE A 19 -8.61 -4.50 28.89
CA ILE A 19 -8.65 -5.28 27.64
C ILE A 19 -8.04 -4.48 26.47
N LEU A 20 -8.36 -3.20 26.37
CA LEU A 20 -7.82 -2.34 25.31
C LEU A 20 -6.31 -2.17 25.45
N ASN A 21 -5.82 -1.93 26.67
CA ASN A 21 -4.39 -1.78 26.94
C ASN A 21 -3.64 -3.08 26.61
N GLU A 22 -4.17 -4.23 26.99
CA GLU A 22 -3.59 -5.54 26.63
C GLU A 22 -3.52 -5.73 25.11
N ALA A 23 -4.60 -5.42 24.40
CA ALA A 23 -4.65 -5.51 22.94
C ALA A 23 -3.63 -4.57 22.26
N ILE A 24 -3.46 -3.35 22.79
CA ILE A 24 -2.46 -2.40 22.30
C ILE A 24 -1.04 -2.95 22.50
N GLN A 25 -0.72 -3.50 23.68
CA GLN A 25 0.61 -4.06 23.93
C GLN A 25 0.90 -5.26 23.03
N ASN A 26 -0.06 -6.17 22.87
CA ASN A 26 0.08 -7.33 21.99
C ASN A 26 0.33 -6.90 20.54
N LYS A 27 -0.41 -5.89 20.05
CA LYS A 27 -0.20 -5.35 18.70
C LYS A 27 1.14 -4.64 18.53
N ARG A 28 1.65 -3.98 19.58
CA ARG A 28 3.00 -3.38 19.54
C ARG A 28 4.08 -4.45 19.45
N VAL A 29 3.97 -5.54 20.20
CA VAL A 29 4.90 -6.68 20.12
C VAL A 29 4.87 -7.30 18.72
N GLU A 30 3.68 -7.47 18.14
CA GLU A 30 3.52 -7.94 16.76
C GLU A 30 4.20 -6.99 15.75
N VAL A 31 4.00 -5.67 15.87
CA VAL A 31 4.65 -4.68 14.99
C VAL A 31 6.17 -4.67 15.15
N VAL A 32 6.69 -4.85 16.38
CA VAL A 32 8.15 -4.97 16.59
C VAL A 32 8.69 -6.21 15.89
N ASN A 33 8.02 -7.36 16.03
CA ASN A 33 8.41 -8.60 15.34
C ASN A 33 8.34 -8.48 13.81
N ILE A 34 7.36 -7.74 13.27
CA ILE A 34 7.28 -7.45 11.83
C ILE A 34 8.41 -6.51 11.39
N SER A 35 8.81 -5.55 12.24
CA SER A 35 9.90 -4.61 11.92
C SER A 35 11.31 -5.24 11.96
N GLU A 36 11.48 -6.34 12.70
CA GLU A 36 12.72 -7.13 12.71
C GLU A 36 12.89 -7.93 11.41
N ASN A 37 11.78 -8.36 10.80
CA ASN A 37 11.76 -8.81 9.42
C ASN A 37 11.78 -7.57 8.52
N LYS A 38 12.96 -6.95 8.40
CA LYS A 38 13.26 -6.11 7.24
C LYS A 38 13.22 -7.03 6.02
N GLU A 39 12.03 -7.28 5.49
CA GLU A 39 11.87 -7.56 4.08
C GLU A 39 12.54 -6.39 3.39
N GLU A 40 13.75 -6.64 2.90
CA GLU A 40 14.50 -5.71 2.09
C GLU A 40 13.65 -5.51 0.83
N TYR A 41 12.75 -4.52 0.89
CA TYR A 41 11.92 -4.18 -0.25
C TYR A 41 12.85 -4.00 -1.44
N PRO A 42 12.58 -4.67 -2.57
CA PRO A 42 13.45 -4.57 -3.72
C PRO A 42 13.61 -3.09 -4.07
N SER A 43 14.86 -2.64 -4.12
CA SER A 43 15.21 -1.27 -4.45
C SER A 43 14.42 -0.83 -5.68
N ASN A 44 13.70 0.29 -5.56
CA ASN A 44 12.89 0.80 -6.66
C ASN A 44 13.77 0.91 -7.92
N PRO A 45 13.49 0.13 -8.98
CA PRO A 45 14.35 0.07 -10.16
C PRO A 45 14.37 1.38 -10.95
N LEU A 46 13.47 2.32 -10.61
CA LEU A 46 13.38 3.65 -11.19
C LEU A 46 14.05 4.73 -10.33
N ALA A 47 14.55 4.39 -9.13
CA ALA A 47 15.08 5.37 -8.16
C ALA A 47 16.24 6.22 -8.71
N ASN A 48 17.02 5.66 -9.64
CA ASN A 48 18.16 6.33 -10.28
C ASN A 48 17.91 6.65 -11.75
N LYS A 49 16.68 6.45 -12.26
CA LYS A 49 16.37 6.84 -13.63
C LYS A 49 16.01 8.32 -13.62
N GLN A 50 16.53 9.06 -14.61
CA GLN A 50 15.98 10.38 -14.88
C GLN A 50 14.49 10.21 -15.21
N PRO A 51 13.59 11.05 -14.65
CA PRO A 51 12.21 11.11 -15.11
C PRO A 51 12.23 11.26 -16.62
N TYR A 52 11.33 10.57 -17.33
CA TYR A 52 11.21 10.59 -18.79
C TYR A 52 11.57 11.96 -19.31
N LEU A 53 12.78 12.05 -19.85
CA LEU A 53 13.24 13.20 -20.58
C LEU A 53 12.59 13.02 -21.94
N ASP A 54 11.28 13.18 -21.96
CA ASP A 54 10.53 13.38 -23.19
C ASP A 54 11.02 14.74 -23.68
N TYR A 55 12.17 14.72 -24.35
CA TYR A 55 12.51 15.74 -25.32
C TYR A 55 11.51 15.56 -26.47
N ALA A 56 10.24 15.88 -26.22
CA ALA A 56 9.53 16.58 -27.26
C ALA A 56 10.27 17.91 -27.35
N ASP A 57 11.25 17.99 -28.26
CA ASP A 57 11.70 19.28 -28.74
C ASP A 57 10.42 20.07 -29.06
N PRO A 58 10.19 21.27 -28.52
CA PRO A 58 9.02 22.06 -28.89
C PRO A 58 8.89 22.30 -30.39
N GLN A 59 9.97 22.05 -31.15
CA GLN A 59 10.03 22.09 -32.60
C GLN A 59 9.70 20.74 -33.26
N GLU A 60 9.72 19.63 -32.53
CA GLU A 60 9.25 18.35 -33.05
C GLU A 60 7.74 18.42 -33.27
N PRO A 61 7.27 18.13 -34.48
CA PRO A 61 5.85 18.13 -34.77
C PRO A 61 5.17 17.05 -33.94
N ALA A 62 3.98 17.37 -33.42
CA ALA A 62 3.14 16.37 -32.76
C ALA A 62 2.93 15.19 -33.71
N ILE A 63 2.97 13.97 -33.16
CA ILE A 63 2.61 12.74 -33.86
C ILE A 63 1.25 12.94 -34.54
N SER A 64 1.18 12.68 -35.85
CA SER A 64 -0.02 12.92 -36.65
C SER A 64 -1.16 11.98 -36.22
N VAL A 65 -2.41 12.40 -36.40
CA VAL A 65 -3.58 11.59 -35.98
C VAL A 65 -3.57 10.22 -36.67
N GLU A 66 -3.06 10.17 -37.89
CA GLU A 66 -2.89 8.95 -38.68
C GLU A 66 -1.87 7.98 -38.05
N ASP A 67 -0.85 8.49 -37.38
CA ASP A 67 0.15 7.67 -36.66
C ASP A 67 -0.35 7.22 -35.27
N TRP A 68 -1.40 7.86 -34.74
CA TRP A 68 -2.09 7.40 -33.51
C TRP A 68 -3.01 6.22 -33.77
N ASP A 69 -3.47 6.04 -35.00
CA ASP A 69 -4.26 4.88 -35.40
C ASP A 69 -3.33 3.67 -35.43
N MET A 70 -3.23 2.96 -34.30
CA MET A 70 -2.76 1.59 -34.31
C MET A 70 -3.71 0.84 -35.23
N GLU A 71 -3.28 0.62 -36.49
CA GLU A 71 -4.00 -0.24 -37.43
C GLU A 71 -4.51 -1.44 -36.65
N THR A 72 -5.83 -1.51 -36.52
CA THR A 72 -6.46 -2.62 -35.84
C THR A 72 -6.27 -3.81 -36.76
N CYS A 73 -5.16 -4.53 -36.57
CA CYS A 73 -4.89 -5.82 -37.20
C CYS A 73 -5.87 -6.87 -36.66
N TYR A 74 -7.15 -6.69 -36.94
CA TYR A 74 -8.08 -7.80 -36.98
C TYR A 74 -7.83 -8.49 -38.31
N GLU A 75 -6.93 -9.47 -38.31
CA GLU A 75 -6.98 -10.51 -39.34
C GLU A 75 -8.38 -11.13 -39.26
N GLU A 76 -9.24 -10.82 -40.24
CA GLU A 76 -10.39 -11.66 -40.54
C GLU A 76 -9.85 -13.04 -40.93
N VAL A 77 -9.85 -13.96 -39.97
CA VAL A 77 -9.67 -15.38 -40.23
C VAL A 77 -10.94 -15.85 -40.95
N LEU A 78 -10.88 -15.88 -42.28
CA LEU A 78 -11.84 -16.56 -43.17
C LEU A 78 -11.33 -17.96 -43.54
#